data_AF-A0A4Y7RFL1-F1
#
_entry.id   AF-A0A4Y7RFL1-F1
#
_cell.length_a   1.000
_cell.length_b   1.000
_cell.length_c   1.000
_cell.angle_alpha   90.00
_cell.angle_beta   90.00
_cell.angle_gamma   90.00
#
_symmetry.space_group_name_H-M   'P 1'
#
loop_
_entity.id
_entity.type
_entity.pdbx_description
1 polymer ?
#
loop_
_entity_poly.entity_id
_entity_poly.type
_entity_poly.pdbx_seq_one_letter_code
_entity_poly.pdbx_strand_id
1 'polypeptide(L)'
;MTYASEADVLNVALFGITAKQWREEHPDKNGNIRDYATLNQLLVLANMESYNAILIEQGKPQSERLQLLNKLAIRQLEAIQNIGIDTIKKLEGK
;
A
#
# COMPACT_ATOMS: atom_id res chain seq x y z
N MET A 1 19.37 4.73 -2.69
CA MET A 1 18.78 3.39 -2.79
C MET A 1 17.79 3.45 -3.94
N THR A 2 18.18 2.97 -5.11
CA THR A 2 17.31 2.91 -6.30
C THR A 2 16.48 1.65 -6.16
N TYR A 3 15.15 1.76 -6.04
CA TYR A 3 14.31 0.56 -5.93
C TYR A 3 14.38 -0.22 -7.24
N ALA A 4 14.45 -1.54 -7.14
CA ALA A 4 14.72 -2.40 -8.29
C ALA A 4 13.57 -2.40 -9.32
N SER A 5 12.35 -2.06 -8.91
CA SER A 5 11.16 -2.01 -9.77
C SER A 5 10.12 -1.00 -9.28
N GLU A 6 9.21 -0.58 -10.17
CA GLU A 6 8.02 0.21 -9.80
C GLU A 6 7.10 -0.55 -8.83
N ALA A 7 7.05 -1.88 -8.93
CA ALA A 7 6.32 -2.71 -7.98
C ALA A 7 6.92 -2.62 -6.57
N ASP A 8 8.25 -2.53 -6.44
CA ASP A 8 8.90 -2.35 -5.14
C ASP A 8 8.63 -0.97 -4.54
N VAL A 9 8.48 0.08 -5.35
CA VAL A 9 8.08 1.41 -4.85
C VAL A 9 6.72 1.32 -4.16
N LEU A 10 5.77 0.63 -4.80
CA LEU A 10 4.43 0.43 -4.23
C LEU A 10 4.44 -0.46 -2.99
N ASN A 11 5.21 -1.56 -3.03
CA ASN A 11 5.32 -2.46 -1.88
C ASN A 11 5.96 -1.75 -0.68
N VAL A 12 7.01 -0.96 -0.89
CA VAL A 12 7.67 -0.21 0.19
C VAL A 12 6.77 0.91 0.71
N ALA A 13 6.02 1.59 -0.17
CA ALA A 13 5.08 2.61 0.24
C ALA A 13 3.96 2.07 1.16
N LEU A 14 3.46 0.85 0.90
CA LEU A 14 2.33 0.28 1.65
C LEU A 14 2.76 -0.65 2.79
N PHE A 15 3.75 -1.50 2.57
CA PHE A 15 4.17 -2.57 3.49
C PHE A 15 5.53 -2.32 4.14
N GLY A 16 6.30 -1.32 3.69
CA GLY A 16 7.61 -0.99 4.24
C GLY A 16 8.75 -1.91 3.79
N ILE A 17 8.47 -2.94 3.00
CA ILE A 17 9.45 -3.93 2.54
C ILE A 17 9.36 -4.17 1.03
N THR A 18 10.49 -4.56 0.44
CA THR A 18 10.56 -4.98 -0.97
C THR A 18 10.05 -6.40 -1.17
N ALA A 19 9.76 -6.78 -2.42
CA ALA A 19 9.39 -8.16 -2.76
C ALA A 19 10.50 -9.17 -2.41
N LYS A 20 11.77 -8.76 -2.49
CA LYS A 20 12.91 -9.59 -2.10
C LYS A 20 12.92 -9.84 -0.58
N GLN A 21 12.85 -8.77 0.21
CA GLN A 21 12.83 -8.87 1.68
C GLN A 21 11.66 -9.73 2.17
N TRP A 22 10.47 -9.54 1.59
CA TRP A 22 9.31 -10.36 1.96
C TRP A 22 9.54 -11.86 1.72
N ARG A 23 10.16 -12.25 0.60
CA ARG A 23 10.49 -13.66 0.31
C ARG A 23 11.56 -14.21 1.25
N GLU A 24 12.54 -13.40 1.63
CA GLU A 24 13.58 -13.79 2.58
C GLU A 24 13.00 -13.99 3.99
N GLU A 25 12.03 -13.18 4.39
CA GLU A 25 11.33 -13.27 5.68
C GLU A 25 10.27 -14.40 5.72
N HIS A 26 9.78 -14.86 4.57
CA HIS A 26 8.72 -15.86 4.46
C HIS A 26 9.09 -17.02 3.51
N PRO A 27 10.16 -17.78 3.80
CA PRO A 27 10.66 -18.83 2.91
C PRO A 27 9.71 -20.02 2.73
N ASP A 28 8.75 -20.18 3.66
CA ASP A 28 7.76 -21.25 3.70
C ASP A 28 6.43 -20.88 3.02
N LYS A 29 6.26 -19.62 2.61
CA LYS A 29 5.04 -19.13 1.97
C LYS A 29 5.13 -19.23 0.45
N ASN A 30 4.07 -19.73 -0.17
CA ASN A 30 3.92 -19.75 -1.62
C ASN A 30 3.32 -18.41 -2.10
N GLY A 31 3.83 -17.87 -3.21
CA GLY A 31 3.32 -16.63 -3.80
C GLY A 31 4.12 -15.39 -3.40
N ASN A 32 3.45 -14.24 -3.28
CA ASN A 32 4.05 -12.94 -3.00
C ASN A 32 3.27 -12.15 -1.93
N ILE A 33 3.83 -11.05 -1.44
CA ILE A 33 3.24 -10.22 -0.37
C ILE A 33 1.77 -9.81 -0.63
N ARG A 34 1.38 -9.58 -1.88
CA ARG A 34 0.01 -9.18 -2.24
C ARG A 34 -1.00 -10.32 -2.05
N ASP A 35 -0.58 -11.57 -2.19
CA ASP A 35 -1.43 -12.75 -1.96
C ASP A 35 -1.83 -12.89 -0.47
N TYR A 36 -1.09 -12.24 0.41
CA TYR A 36 -1.30 -12.23 1.86
C TYR A 36 -1.79 -10.87 2.38
N ALA A 37 -2.10 -9.92 1.48
CA ALA A 37 -2.64 -8.63 1.85
C ALA A 37 -4.14 -8.71 2.16
N THR A 38 -4.61 -7.86 3.07
CA THR A 38 -6.04 -7.70 3.32
C THR A 38 -6.74 -7.04 2.13
N LEU A 39 -8.07 -7.21 2.01
CA LEU A 39 -8.86 -6.55 0.96
C LEU A 39 -8.67 -5.02 0.97
N ASN A 40 -8.61 -4.40 2.15
CA ASN A 40 -8.38 -2.96 2.29
C ASN A 40 -7.00 -2.56 1.78
N GLN A 41 -5.96 -3.35 2.07
CA GLN A 41 -4.61 -3.10 1.55
C GLN A 41 -4.56 -3.26 0.03
N LEU A 42 -5.23 -4.27 -0.54
CA LEU A 42 -5.33 -4.46 -1.99
C LEU A 42 -6.05 -3.29 -2.68
N LEU A 43 -7.12 -2.77 -2.08
CA LEU A 43 -7.81 -1.57 -2.56
C LEU A 43 -6.89 -0.34 -2.56
N VAL A 44 -6.18 -0.11 -1.44
CA VAL A 44 -5.23 1.01 -1.33
C VAL A 44 -4.10 0.87 -2.35
N LEU A 45 -3.60 -0.35 -2.57
CA LEU A 45 -2.58 -0.66 -3.56
C LEU A 45 -3.03 -0.33 -4.98
N ALA A 46 -4.25 -0.71 -5.37
CA ALA A 46 -4.82 -0.38 -6.68
C ALA A 46 -4.95 1.15 -6.89
N ASN A 47 -5.33 1.87 -5.83
CA ASN A 47 -5.39 3.34 -5.87
C ASN A 47 -3.98 3.96 -6.00
N MET A 48 -2.99 3.38 -5.31
CA MET A 48 -1.59 3.80 -5.42
C MET A 48 -1.02 3.56 -6.82
N GLU A 49 -1.37 2.45 -7.49
CA GLU A 49 -0.95 2.18 -8.87
C GLU A 49 -1.42 3.29 -9.82
N SER A 50 -2.70 3.66 -9.72
CA SER A 50 -3.27 4.76 -10.52
C SER A 50 -2.60 6.11 -10.22
N TYR A 51 -2.39 6.41 -8.93
CA TYR A 51 -1.75 7.67 -8.55
C TYR A 51 -0.28 7.72 -8.96
N ASN A 52 0.45 6.61 -8.87
CA ASN A 52 1.84 6.52 -9.29
C ASN A 52 2.00 6.80 -10.78
N ALA A 53 1.07 6.34 -11.62
CA ALA A 53 1.07 6.66 -13.06
C ALA A 53 1.01 8.18 -13.30
N ILE A 54 0.13 8.89 -12.59
CA ILE A 54 0.03 10.35 -12.66
C ILE A 54 1.33 11.02 -12.19
N LEU A 55 1.95 10.52 -11.12
CA LEU A 55 3.20 11.08 -10.63
C LEU A 55 4.36 10.87 -11.62
N ILE A 56 4.39 9.73 -12.32
CA ILE A 56 5.35 9.46 -13.40
C ILE A 56 5.16 10.46 -14.55
N GLU A 57 3.91 10.68 -14.98
CA GLU A 57 3.58 11.68 -16.02
C GLU A 57 4.01 13.10 -15.62
N GLN A 58 3.91 13.44 -14.33
CA GLN A 58 4.39 14.70 -13.77
C GLN A 58 5.92 14.79 -13.65
N GLY A 59 6.66 13.77 -14.05
CA GLY A 59 8.13 13.74 -13.97
C GLY A 59 8.66 13.64 -12.54
N LYS A 60 7.86 13.17 -11.58
CA LYS A 60 8.25 13.08 -10.18
C LYS A 60 9.36 12.03 -9.98
N PRO A 61 10.49 12.36 -9.34
CA PRO A 61 11.53 11.40 -9.02
C PRO A 61 10.99 10.26 -8.14
N GLN A 62 11.52 9.05 -8.32
CA GLN A 62 11.05 7.85 -7.60
C GLN A 62 11.03 8.02 -6.07
N SER A 63 12.03 8.71 -5.50
CA SER A 63 12.09 9.00 -4.06
C SER A 63 10.95 9.90 -3.58
N GLU A 64 10.58 10.91 -4.38
CA GLU A 64 9.43 11.79 -4.08
C GLU A 64 8.11 11.01 -4.20
N ARG A 65 7.98 10.18 -5.24
CA ARG A 65 6.80 9.33 -5.46
C ARG A 65 6.57 8.39 -4.28
N LEU A 66 7.62 7.74 -3.80
CA LEU A 66 7.54 6.87 -2.62
C LEU A 66 6.94 7.60 -1.41
N GLN A 67 7.40 8.81 -1.11
CA GLN A 67 6.90 9.58 0.03
C GLN A 67 5.42 9.98 -0.16
N LEU A 68 5.03 10.38 -1.37
CA LEU A 68 3.65 10.73 -1.69
C LEU A 68 2.72 9.52 -1.62
N LEU A 69 3.16 8.38 -2.14
CA LEU A 69 2.42 7.12 -2.10
C LEU A 69 2.25 6.59 -0.68
N ASN A 70 3.29 6.66 0.17
CA ASN A 70 3.18 6.25 1.56
C ASN A 70 2.19 7.15 2.34
N LYS A 71 2.24 8.48 2.13
CA LYS A 71 1.25 9.40 2.70
C LYS A 71 -0.17 9.09 2.24
N LEU A 72 -0.34 8.76 0.96
CA LEU A 72 -1.64 8.36 0.41
C LEU A 72 -2.13 7.06 1.06
N ALA A 73 -1.25 6.06 1.18
CA ALA A 73 -1.56 4.76 1.78
C ALA A 73 -2.06 4.89 3.22
N ILE A 74 -1.32 5.63 4.06
CA ILE A 74 -1.68 5.88 5.46
C ILE A 74 -3.07 6.54 5.53
N ARG A 75 -3.28 7.62 4.79
CA ARG A 75 -4.56 8.34 4.80
C ARG A 75 -5.75 7.46 4.39
N GLN A 76 -5.58 6.63 3.37
CA GLN A 76 -6.67 5.76 2.91
C GLN A 76 -6.95 4.64 3.91
N LEU A 77 -5.92 4.02 4.49
CA LEU A 77 -6.11 2.98 5.51
C LEU A 77 -6.81 3.55 6.75
N GLU A 78 -6.41 4.74 7.22
CA GLU A 78 -7.09 5.44 8.31
C GLU A 78 -8.55 5.75 7.99
N ALA A 79 -8.84 6.24 6.78
CA ALA A 79 -10.20 6.52 6.35
C ALA A 79 -11.08 5.26 6.33
N ILE A 80 -10.56 4.16 5.79
CA ILE A 80 -11.27 2.87 5.75
C ILE A 80 -11.52 2.34 7.16
N GLN A 81 -10.55 2.42 8.06
CA GLN A 81 -10.71 2.02 9.46
C GLN A 81 -11.79 2.85 10.18
N ASN A 82 -11.80 4.17 9.97
CA ASN A 82 -12.80 5.06 10.58
C ASN A 82 -14.22 4.74 10.11
N ILE A 83 -14.42 4.43 8.82
CA ILE A 83 -15.73 3.98 8.29
C ILE A 83 -16.19 2.69 9.00
N GLY A 84 -15.26 1.76 9.24
CA GLY A 84 -15.54 0.54 10.00
C GLY A 84 -15.99 0.83 11.44
N ILE A 85 -15.28 1.71 12.14
CA ILE A 85 -15.61 2.13 13.52
C ILE A 85 -16.98 2.81 13.58
N ASP A 86 -17.27 3.73 12.66
CA ASP A 86 -18.55 4.43 12.61
C ASP A 86 -19.72 3.47 12.33
N THR A 87 -19.48 2.42 11.54
CA THR A 87 -20.48 1.38 11.28
C THR A 87 -20.76 0.57 12.56
N ILE A 88 -19.72 0.20 13.32
CA ILE A 88 -19.86 -0.53 14.60
C ILE A 88 -20.61 0.31 15.63
N LYS A 89 -20.24 1.58 15.82
CA LYS A 89 -20.91 2.49 16.76
C LYS A 89 -22.41 2.65 16.48
N LYS A 90 -22.81 2.65 15.21
CA LYS A 90 -24.23 2.71 14.80
C LYS A 90 -25.01 1.44 15.14
N LEU A 91 -24.34 0.30 15.31
CA LEU A 91 -24.95 -0.98 15.68
C LEU A 91 -25.08 -1.12 17.21
N GLU A 92 -24.13 -0.59 17.98
CA GLU A 92 -24.16 -0.61 19.46
C GLU A 92 -25.18 0.38 20.06
N GLY A 93 -25.56 1.42 19.31
CA GLY A 93 -26.59 2.38 19.71
C GLY A 93 -28.04 1.93 19.45
N LYS A 94 -28.29 0.64 19.21
CA LYS A 94 -29.62 0.04 19.02
C LYS A 94 -29.96 -0.95 20.12
#